data_AF-A0A266LJW6-F1
#
_entry.id   AF-A0A266LJW6-F1
#
_cell.length_a   1.000
_cell.length_b   1.000
_cell.length_c   1.000
_cell.angle_alpha   90.00
_cell.angle_beta   90.00
_cell.angle_gamma   90.00
#
_symmetry.space_group_name_H-M   'P 1'
#
loop_
_entity.id
_entity.type
_entity.pdbx_description
1 polymer ?
#
loop_
_entity_poly.entity_id
_entity_poly.type
_entity_poly.pdbx_seq_one_letter_code
_entity_poly.pdbx_strand_id
1 'polypeptide(L)'
;MKRKVVKDAFEVHKRKGTVGALRRVVEPFADILDITEWHELEPMGEPGTFTMSLALFDSGLSDTAIAELERMINDTKPVSRHLVGLSITFSPDGTYYIGAGISSGDEVTISSPELWS
;
A
#
# COMPACT_ATOMS: atom_id res chain seq x y z
N MET A 1 14.57 -16.94 31.15
CA MET A 1 14.06 -16.53 29.83
C MET A 1 12.76 -17.24 29.41
N LYS A 2 12.62 -18.58 29.52
CA LYS A 2 11.42 -19.32 29.07
C LYS A 2 10.07 -18.90 29.67
N ARG A 3 10.01 -18.49 30.95
CA ARG A 3 8.74 -18.04 31.60
C ARG A 3 8.26 -16.65 31.17
N LYS A 4 9.16 -15.79 30.66
CA LYS A 4 8.82 -14.43 30.21
C LYS A 4 8.09 -14.49 28.86
N VAL A 5 8.61 -15.30 27.94
CA VAL A 5 8.00 -15.62 26.65
C VAL A 5 6.58 -16.17 26.80
N VAL A 6 6.33 -17.03 27.79
CA VAL A 6 4.98 -17.60 28.05
C VAL A 6 4.01 -16.55 28.58
N LYS A 7 4.46 -15.63 29.43
CA LYS A 7 3.63 -14.55 29.99
C LYS A 7 3.32 -13.47 28.95
N ASP A 8 4.32 -13.14 28.12
CA ASP A 8 4.15 -12.22 26.99
C ASP A 8 3.27 -12.84 25.91
N ALA A 9 3.41 -14.15 25.65
CA ALA A 9 2.50 -14.88 24.75
C ALA A 9 1.05 -14.85 25.26
N PHE A 10 0.79 -14.90 26.57
CA PHE A 10 -0.57 -14.82 27.12
C PHE A 10 -1.20 -13.43 26.91
N GLU A 11 -0.47 -12.34 27.16
CA GLU A 11 -0.96 -10.99 26.88
C GLU A 11 -1.11 -10.71 25.38
N VAL A 12 -0.22 -11.26 24.55
CA VAL A 12 -0.30 -11.20 23.08
C VAL A 12 -1.52 -11.99 22.57
N HIS A 13 -1.76 -13.21 23.06
CA HIS A 13 -2.91 -14.03 22.63
C HIS A 13 -4.25 -13.54 23.19
N LYS A 14 -4.27 -12.92 24.38
CA LYS A 14 -5.47 -12.27 24.94
C LYS A 14 -5.87 -11.01 24.16
N ARG A 15 -4.93 -10.39 23.46
CA ARG A 15 -5.13 -9.18 22.63
C ARG A 15 -5.17 -9.46 21.12
N LYS A 16 -4.90 -10.69 20.68
CA LYS A 16 -5.06 -11.11 19.28
C LYS A 16 -6.47 -10.77 18.82
N GLY A 17 -6.57 -10.18 17.63
CA GLY A 17 -7.82 -9.69 17.08
C GLY A 17 -8.38 -8.38 17.66
N THR A 18 -7.64 -7.68 18.52
CA THR A 18 -7.95 -6.28 18.84
C THR A 18 -7.33 -5.36 17.79
N VAL A 19 -7.94 -4.19 17.57
CA VAL A 19 -7.37 -3.12 16.72
C VAL A 19 -5.94 -2.79 17.15
N GLY A 20 -5.66 -2.79 18.45
CA GLY A 20 -4.32 -2.55 18.98
C GLY A 20 -3.31 -3.67 18.72
N ALA A 21 -3.72 -4.90 18.43
CA ALA A 21 -2.82 -5.96 17.99
C ALA A 21 -2.54 -5.85 16.49
N LEU A 22 -3.56 -5.58 15.67
CA LEU A 22 -3.38 -5.30 14.24
C LEU A 22 -2.45 -4.11 14.04
N ARG A 23 -2.70 -3.00 14.76
CA ARG A 23 -1.87 -1.79 14.72
C ARG A 23 -0.39 -2.08 14.97
N ARG A 24 -0.05 -2.85 16.01
CA ARG A 24 1.36 -3.17 16.34
C ARG A 24 2.09 -3.96 15.27
N VAL A 25 1.37 -4.80 14.53
CA VAL A 25 1.97 -5.68 13.54
C VAL A 25 2.18 -4.94 12.21
N VAL A 26 1.26 -4.03 11.87
CA VAL A 26 1.35 -3.25 10.61
C VAL A 26 2.13 -1.94 10.76
N GLU A 27 2.24 -1.37 11.98
CA GLU A 27 2.92 -0.10 12.28
C GLU A 27 4.32 0.02 11.65
N PRO A 28 5.19 -1.01 11.56
CA PRO A 28 6.50 -0.84 10.92
C PRO A 28 6.43 -0.48 9.43
N PHE A 29 5.30 -0.76 8.77
CA PHE A 29 5.13 -0.64 7.33
C PHE A 29 4.05 0.37 6.92
N ALA A 30 3.02 0.53 7.76
CA ALA A 30 1.82 1.27 7.44
C ALA A 30 1.13 1.82 8.69
N ASP A 31 0.42 2.93 8.52
CA ASP A 31 -0.61 3.35 9.47
C ASP A 31 -1.98 2.77 9.08
N ILE A 32 -2.79 2.47 10.09
CA ILE A 32 -4.19 2.07 9.90
C ILE A 32 -5.02 3.34 9.80
N LEU A 33 -5.57 3.60 8.61
CA LEU A 33 -6.48 4.71 8.36
C LEU A 33 -7.86 4.42 8.92
N ASP A 34 -8.39 3.23 8.62
CA ASP A 34 -9.74 2.84 9.03
C ASP A 34 -9.92 1.33 9.12
N ILE A 35 -10.84 0.90 9.99
CA ILE A 35 -11.34 -0.46 10.06
C ILE A 35 -12.86 -0.35 10.11
N THR A 36 -13.53 -0.80 9.05
CA THR A 36 -14.98 -0.72 8.92
C THR A 36 -15.57 -2.12 9.11
N GLU A 37 -16.47 -2.28 10.07
CA GLU A 37 -17.16 -3.55 10.28
C GLU A 37 -18.36 -3.70 9.34
N TRP A 38 -18.77 -4.94 9.05
CA TRP A 38 -19.89 -5.23 8.13
C TRP A 38 -21.18 -4.45 8.40
N HIS A 39 -21.46 -4.13 9.67
CA HIS A 39 -22.67 -3.42 10.10
C HIS A 39 -22.57 -1.89 9.98
N GLU A 40 -21.36 -1.37 9.70
CA GLU A 40 -21.10 0.06 9.47
C GLU A 40 -21.13 0.39 7.97
N LEU A 41 -21.10 -0.62 7.10
CA LEU A 41 -21.22 -0.47 5.65
C LEU A 41 -22.66 -0.20 5.22
N GLU A 42 -22.83 0.58 4.16
CA GLU A 42 -24.12 0.84 3.52
C GLU A 42 -23.99 0.57 2.00
N PRO A 43 -24.58 -0.52 1.45
CA PRO A 43 -25.38 -1.52 2.15
C PRO A 43 -24.56 -2.40 3.09
N MET A 44 -25.23 -2.95 4.10
CA MET A 44 -24.62 -3.80 5.13
C MET A 44 -23.92 -5.02 4.51
N GLY A 45 -22.67 -5.29 4.95
CA GLY A 45 -21.85 -6.40 4.47
C GLY A 45 -22.24 -7.76 5.05
N GLU A 46 -21.49 -8.80 4.71
CA GLU A 46 -21.71 -10.15 5.25
C GLU A 46 -21.38 -10.19 6.76
N PRO A 47 -22.25 -10.78 7.61
CA PRO A 47 -22.01 -10.84 9.05
C PRO A 47 -20.67 -11.46 9.43
N GLY A 48 -19.94 -10.78 10.33
CA GLY A 48 -18.62 -11.22 10.77
C GLY A 48 -17.48 -10.89 9.80
N THR A 49 -17.73 -10.02 8.82
CA THR A 49 -16.70 -9.48 7.94
C THR A 49 -16.30 -8.07 8.30
N PHE A 50 -15.12 -7.66 7.88
CA PHE A 50 -14.66 -6.29 8.02
C PHE A 50 -13.73 -5.92 6.85
N THR A 51 -13.59 -4.62 6.63
CA THR A 51 -12.62 -4.04 5.70
C THR A 51 -11.60 -3.22 6.46
N MET A 52 -10.41 -3.06 5.89
CA MET A 52 -9.35 -2.26 6.49
C MET A 52 -8.67 -1.40 5.42
N SER A 53 -8.38 -0.16 5.79
CA SER A 53 -7.66 0.80 4.95
C SER A 53 -6.32 1.16 5.61
N LEU A 54 -5.24 1.07 4.84
CA LEU A 54 -3.87 1.30 5.29
C LEU A 54 -3.20 2.39 4.45
N ALA A 55 -2.37 3.21 5.09
CA ALA A 55 -1.46 4.13 4.42
C ALA A 55 -0.02 3.66 4.61
N LEU A 56 0.68 3.35 3.53
CA LEU A 56 2.08 2.93 3.60
C LEU A 56 3.01 4.14 3.81
N PHE A 57 4.08 3.94 4.60
CA PHE A 57 5.04 5.01 4.87
C PHE A 57 6.06 5.25 3.75
N ASP A 58 6.36 4.24 2.93
CA ASP A 58 7.34 4.36 1.84
C ASP A 58 6.93 3.50 0.63
N SER A 59 7.28 3.99 -0.55
CA SER A 59 7.07 3.46 -1.91
C SER A 59 7.69 2.09 -2.16
N GLY A 60 8.44 1.57 -1.19
CA GLY A 60 9.36 0.48 -1.38
C GLY A 60 8.80 -0.91 -1.10
N LEU A 61 7.49 -1.08 -0.89
CA LEU A 61 6.97 -2.44 -0.72
C LEU A 61 6.89 -3.12 -2.09
N SER A 62 7.92 -3.91 -2.40
CA SER A 62 7.84 -4.91 -3.45
C SER A 62 6.59 -5.79 -3.23
N ASP A 63 6.12 -6.47 -4.28
CA ASP A 63 5.01 -7.43 -4.17
C ASP A 63 5.20 -8.41 -3.01
N THR A 64 6.46 -8.75 -2.70
CA THR A 64 6.83 -9.59 -1.55
C THR A 64 6.48 -8.95 -0.22
N ALA A 65 6.72 -7.65 -0.04
CA ALA A 65 6.47 -6.98 1.23
C ALA A 65 4.97 -6.70 1.44
N ILE A 66 4.21 -6.46 0.37
CA ILE A 66 2.73 -6.42 0.42
C ILE A 66 2.20 -7.81 0.85
N ALA A 67 2.71 -8.89 0.27
CA ALA A 67 2.31 -10.25 0.67
C ALA A 67 2.66 -10.56 2.14
N GLU A 68 3.81 -10.09 2.63
CA GLU A 68 4.16 -10.21 4.05
C GLU A 68 3.21 -9.43 4.96
N LEU A 69 2.81 -8.22 4.55
CA LEU A 69 1.82 -7.42 5.27
C LEU A 69 0.47 -8.15 5.36
N GLU A 70 -0.01 -8.70 4.24
CA GLU A 70 -1.23 -9.51 4.20
C GLU A 70 -1.14 -10.75 5.10
N ARG A 71 0.01 -11.45 5.09
CA ARG A 71 0.24 -12.60 5.98
C ARG A 71 0.16 -12.17 7.44
N MET A 72 0.86 -11.10 7.79
CA MET A 72 0.89 -10.53 9.14
C MET A 72 -0.51 -10.15 9.65
N ILE A 73 -1.34 -9.55 8.80
CA ILE A 73 -2.73 -9.22 9.11
C ILE A 73 -3.54 -10.50 9.34
N ASN A 74 -3.42 -11.48 8.44
CA ASN A 74 -4.15 -12.74 8.55
C ASN A 74 -3.77 -13.57 9.78
N ASP A 75 -2.51 -13.51 10.22
CA ASP A 75 -2.04 -14.19 11.44
C ASP A 75 -2.54 -13.51 12.73
N THR A 76 -2.93 -12.23 12.64
CA THR A 76 -3.24 -11.37 13.79
C THR A 76 -4.72 -11.08 13.96
N LYS A 77 -5.51 -11.09 12.87
CA LYS A 77 -6.96 -10.87 12.91
C LYS A 77 -7.64 -11.89 13.83
N PRO A 78 -8.77 -11.54 14.48
CA PRO A 78 -9.49 -12.52 15.28
C PRO A 78 -10.04 -13.62 14.36
N VAL A 79 -9.94 -14.87 14.79
CA VAL A 79 -10.37 -16.05 14.02
C VAL A 79 -11.85 -15.98 13.63
N SER A 80 -12.68 -15.35 14.45
CA SER A 80 -14.12 -15.20 14.20
C SER A 80 -14.47 -14.10 13.19
N ARG A 81 -13.49 -13.27 12.76
CA ARG A 81 -13.71 -12.16 11.83
C ARG A 81 -12.95 -12.39 10.52
N HIS A 82 -13.59 -12.08 9.40
CA HIS A 82 -13.04 -12.28 8.08
C HIS A 82 -12.75 -10.93 7.40
N LEU A 83 -11.48 -10.69 7.08
CA LEU A 83 -11.08 -9.56 6.25
C LEU A 83 -11.54 -9.84 4.82
N VAL A 84 -12.45 -9.01 4.28
CA VAL A 84 -12.98 -9.15 2.91
C VAL A 84 -12.51 -8.06 1.97
N GLY A 85 -11.93 -6.98 2.51
CA GLY A 85 -11.36 -5.90 1.71
C GLY A 85 -10.18 -5.24 2.41
N LEU A 86 -9.07 -5.13 1.69
CA LEU A 86 -7.88 -4.42 2.13
C LEU A 86 -7.59 -3.30 1.12
N SER A 87 -7.72 -2.05 1.54
CA SER A 87 -7.35 -0.88 0.74
C SER A 87 -5.98 -0.40 1.18
N ILE A 88 -5.06 -0.27 0.24
CA ILE A 88 -3.69 0.20 0.51
C ILE A 88 -3.48 1.48 -0.28
N THR A 89 -3.25 2.58 0.41
CA THR A 89 -2.92 3.87 -0.17
C THR A 89 -1.45 4.16 0.04
N PHE A 90 -0.80 4.68 -1.00
CA PHE A 90 0.57 5.10 -0.94
C PHE A 90 0.74 6.40 -1.73
N SER A 91 1.38 7.39 -1.11
CA SER A 91 1.69 8.69 -1.73
C SER A 91 3.19 8.90 -1.73
N PRO A 92 3.89 8.68 -2.86
CA PRO A 92 5.31 8.97 -2.96
C PRO A 92 5.53 10.48 -3.01
N ASP A 93 6.44 10.98 -2.18
CA ASP A 93 7.02 12.30 -2.36
C ASP A 93 8.22 12.18 -3.30
N GLY A 94 8.18 12.88 -4.44
CA GLY A 94 9.22 12.79 -5.46
C GLY A 94 9.35 14.08 -6.27
N THR A 95 10.59 14.43 -6.63
CA THR A 95 10.85 15.50 -7.60
C THR A 95 10.94 14.90 -8.99
N TYR A 96 10.02 15.30 -9.88
CA TYR A 96 10.02 14.87 -11.27
C TYR A 96 10.67 15.92 -12.16
N TYR A 97 11.62 15.50 -13.00
CA TYR A 97 12.24 16.36 -14.01
C TYR A 97 11.62 16.05 -15.38
N ILE A 98 11.00 17.04 -16.02
CA ILE A 98 10.42 16.94 -17.36
C ILE A 98 11.22 17.83 -18.30
N GLY A 99 11.71 17.27 -19.40
CA GLY A 99 12.40 17.99 -20.46
C GLY A 99 11.68 17.82 -21.80
N ALA A 100 11.63 18.88 -22.59
CA ALA A 100 11.13 18.86 -23.95
C ALA A 100 12.20 19.42 -24.90
N GLY A 101 12.39 18.77 -26.03
CA GLY A 101 13.26 19.25 -27.11
C GLY A 101 12.46 19.37 -28.39
N ILE A 102 12.55 20.52 -29.05
CA ILE A 102 11.98 20.74 -30.38
C ILE A 102 13.15 20.92 -31.34
N SER A 103 13.19 20.09 -32.37
CA SER A 103 14.13 20.24 -33.48
C SER A 103 13.35 20.66 -34.71
N SER A 104 13.64 21.85 -35.23
CA SER A 104 13.14 22.33 -36.52
C SER A 104 14.27 22.21 -37.54
N GLY A 105 14.02 21.48 -38.62
CA GLY A 105 14.94 21.40 -39.76
C GLY A 105 14.33 22.15 -40.92
N ASP A 106 15.06 23.13 -41.45
CA ASP A 106 14.69 23.82 -42.68
C ASP A 106 15.63 23.34 -43.80
N GLU A 107 15.06 22.93 -44.92
CA GLU A 107 15.80 22.57 -46.13
C GLU A 107 15.82 23.78 -47.07
N VAL A 108 17.03 24.26 -47.42
CA VAL A 108 17.22 25.36 -48.37
C VAL A 108 17.92 24.81 -49.62
N THR A 109 17.18 24.76 -50.72
CA THR A 109 17.73 24.43 -52.05
C THR A 109 18.19 25.70 -52.74
N ILE A 110 19.50 25.81 -52.96
CA ILE A 110 20.12 26.92 -53.70
C ILE A 110 20.20 26.50 -55.18
N SER A 111 19.51 27.22 -56.07
CA SER A 111 19.68 27.07 -57.51
C SER A 111 20.59 28.18 -58.05
N SER A 112 21.76 27.78 -58.58
CA SER A 112 22.67 28.65 -59.32
C SER A 112 22.26 28.71 -60.81
N PRO A 113 22.06 29.91 -61.40
CA PRO A 113 21.67 30.05 -62.81
C PRO A 113 22.75 29.63 -63.83
N GLU A 114 23.99 29.42 -63.41
CA GLU A 114 25.14 29.18 -64.31
C GLU A 114 25.39 27.70 -64.70
N LEU A 115 24.59 26.75 -64.23
CA LEU A 115 24.82 25.30 -64.49
C LEU A 115 24.03 24.72 -65.70
N TRP A 116 23.34 25.55 -66.47
CA TRP A 116 22.56 25.13 -67.64
C TRP A 116 22.81 25.94 -68.93
N SER A 117 23.86 26.76 -68.98
CA SER A 117 24.37 27.36 -70.23
C SER A 117 25.49 26.54 -70.84
#